data_AF-A0A6F8VCX3-F1
#
_entry.id   AF-A0A6F8VCX3-F1
#
_cell.length_a   1.000
_cell.length_b   1.000
_cell.length_c   1.000
_cell.angle_alpha   90.00
_cell.angle_beta   90.00
_cell.angle_gamma   90.00
#
_symmetry.space_group_name_H-M   'P 1'
#
loop_
_entity.id
_entity.type
_entity.pdbx_description
1 polymer ?
#
loop_
_entity_poly.entity_id
_entity_poly.type
_entity_poly.pdbx_seq_one_letter_code
_entity_poly.pdbx_strand_id
1 'polypeptide(L)'
;MTTPSIAEYLKYAELQMAAEALYGFDATKPNANLTPGDKFNQTLTPAILTTGNRHASKFTAAEAADFASKWVVVEHESNTTTGFSGTLFKNKDTNELVLSIRSTEFIDDAARDNEATNKLEIAGTGWAFGQLDDMKRWYDTLKSSGKISGPLTVTGYSLGGHLTTALDMMYNSDISRVINFNGAGVGIIGDGSLSTTVQSLPSMLDRFHGLRDDARSVLQSAAGRSAYDAVKAALTTKGGVPDSSLYSFVEGMKPVSPADTMNADTQADYTLLHDALDRAISVAKEGDRAPSLSAGLTEEGAPANPARIPHQDIAAEQLDYQMAALATSAEYHTKPLSLLRSN
;
A
#
# COMPACT_ATOMS: atom_id res chain seq x y z
N MET A 1 -17.91 -20.06 11.93
CA MET A 1 -17.10 -19.38 12.97
C MET A 1 -18.02 -18.90 14.08
N THR A 2 -17.60 -18.98 15.34
CA THR A 2 -18.35 -18.39 16.47
C THR A 2 -18.20 -16.87 16.44
N THR A 3 -19.28 -16.14 16.68
CA THR A 3 -19.23 -14.68 16.84
C THR A 3 -18.27 -14.33 17.98
N PRO A 4 -17.32 -13.39 17.78
CA PRO A 4 -16.43 -12.96 18.85
C PRO A 4 -17.21 -12.36 20.01
N SER A 5 -16.78 -12.68 21.22
CA SER A 5 -17.21 -11.99 22.44
C SER A 5 -16.69 -10.55 22.47
N ILE A 6 -17.28 -9.71 23.32
CA ILE A 6 -16.82 -8.33 23.54
C ILE A 6 -15.36 -8.31 23.99
N ALA A 7 -14.94 -9.26 24.83
CA ALA A 7 -13.56 -9.38 25.26
C ALA A 7 -12.61 -9.72 24.10
N GLU A 8 -13.04 -10.57 23.16
CA GLU A 8 -12.26 -10.83 21.94
C GLU A 8 -12.18 -9.60 21.03
N TYR A 9 -13.27 -8.84 20.88
CA TYR A 9 -13.21 -7.57 20.13
C TYR A 9 -12.23 -6.58 20.75
N LEU A 10 -12.24 -6.41 22.08
CA LEU A 10 -11.28 -5.57 22.78
C LEU A 10 -9.84 -6.04 22.54
N LYS A 11 -9.59 -7.35 22.67
CA LYS A 11 -8.27 -7.97 22.37
C LYS A 11 -7.76 -7.59 20.97
N TYR A 12 -8.61 -7.72 19.94
CA TYR A 12 -8.20 -7.41 18.57
C TYR A 12 -8.08 -5.91 18.30
N ALA A 13 -8.87 -5.07 18.98
CA ALA A 13 -8.71 -3.62 18.93
C ALA A 13 -7.37 -3.18 19.56
N GLU A 14 -6.98 -3.78 20.69
CA GLU A 14 -5.65 -3.55 21.30
C GLU A 14 -4.52 -4.00 20.37
N LEU A 15 -4.62 -5.20 19.78
CA LEU A 15 -3.64 -5.67 18.79
C LEU A 15 -3.54 -4.76 17.55
N GLN A 16 -4.67 -4.19 17.12
CA GLN A 16 -4.67 -3.20 16.06
C GLN A 16 -3.96 -1.92 16.50
N MET A 17 -4.33 -1.35 17.66
CA MET A 17 -3.68 -0.15 18.21
C MET A 17 -2.17 -0.35 18.39
N ALA A 18 -1.75 -1.54 18.81
CA ALA A 18 -0.34 -1.88 18.96
C ALA A 18 0.38 -1.96 17.61
N ALA A 19 -0.29 -2.41 16.55
CA ALA A 19 0.29 -2.45 15.21
C ALA A 19 0.48 -1.06 14.62
N GLU A 20 -0.39 -0.10 14.92
CA GLU A 20 -0.24 1.30 14.51
C GLU A 20 0.98 2.00 15.14
N ALA A 21 1.61 1.42 16.17
CA ALA A 21 2.81 2.02 16.76
C ALA A 21 3.96 2.12 15.74
N LEU A 22 4.86 3.10 15.96
CA LEU A 22 5.94 3.40 15.02
C LEU A 22 7.07 2.36 15.00
N TYR A 23 7.26 1.59 16.09
CA TYR A 23 8.38 0.64 16.25
C TYR A 23 9.78 1.21 15.91
N GLY A 24 9.96 2.51 16.13
CA GLY A 24 11.21 3.23 15.82
C GLY A 24 11.26 3.85 14.43
N PHE A 25 10.31 3.54 13.55
CA PHE A 25 10.14 4.13 12.23
C PHE A 25 9.22 5.36 12.31
N ASP A 26 9.80 6.53 12.52
CA ASP A 26 9.07 7.78 12.78
C ASP A 26 9.45 8.85 11.75
N ALA A 27 8.67 8.93 10.67
CA ALA A 27 8.97 9.78 9.51
C ALA A 27 8.81 11.28 9.78
N THR A 28 8.11 11.64 10.86
CA THR A 28 7.91 13.04 11.25
C THR A 28 9.12 13.65 11.96
N LYS A 29 10.04 12.82 12.46
CA LYS A 29 11.25 13.30 13.17
C LYS A 29 12.20 14.01 12.20
N PRO A 30 12.71 15.20 12.55
CA PRO A 30 13.77 15.85 11.78
C PRO A 30 14.99 14.94 11.64
N ASN A 31 15.50 14.79 10.42
CA ASN A 31 16.66 13.95 10.08
C ASN A 31 16.51 12.46 10.43
N ALA A 32 15.28 11.94 10.50
CA ALA A 32 15.09 10.50 10.62
C ALA A 32 15.72 9.79 9.40
N ASN A 33 16.68 8.90 9.65
CA ASN A 33 17.24 8.05 8.61
C ASN A 33 16.47 6.73 8.65
N LEU A 34 15.44 6.63 7.82
CA LEU A 34 14.50 5.52 7.79
C LEU A 34 14.68 4.73 6.51
N THR A 35 14.78 3.40 6.60
CA THR A 35 14.78 2.54 5.42
C THR A 35 13.40 1.88 5.30
N PRO A 36 12.63 2.15 4.24
CA PRO A 36 11.32 1.51 4.06
C PRO A 36 11.41 -0.02 4.12
N GLY A 37 10.49 -0.66 4.85
CA GLY A 37 10.49 -2.11 5.06
C GLY A 37 11.57 -2.62 6.03
N ASP A 38 12.12 -1.74 6.88
CA ASP A 38 12.97 -2.14 7.98
C ASP A 38 12.20 -3.02 8.97
N LYS A 39 12.82 -4.15 9.33
CA LYS A 39 12.26 -5.09 10.29
C LYS A 39 12.58 -4.66 11.72
N PHE A 40 11.56 -4.59 12.56
CA PHE A 40 11.77 -4.49 14.01
C PHE A 40 11.90 -5.89 14.62
N ASN A 41 13.03 -6.12 15.29
CA ASN A 41 13.39 -7.38 15.94
C ASN A 41 13.78 -7.20 17.42
N GLN A 42 13.43 -6.06 18.03
CA GLN A 42 13.74 -5.79 19.43
C GLN A 42 12.59 -6.23 20.35
N THR A 43 12.79 -6.08 21.67
CA THR A 43 11.75 -6.38 22.66
C THR A 43 10.63 -5.34 22.58
N LEU A 44 9.38 -5.79 22.54
CA LEU A 44 8.22 -4.93 22.72
C LEU A 44 8.25 -4.32 24.13
N THR A 45 8.35 -2.99 24.21
CA THR A 45 8.33 -2.27 25.48
C THR A 45 7.04 -1.47 25.62
N PRO A 46 6.57 -1.21 26.86
CA PRO A 46 5.45 -0.31 27.08
C PRO A 46 5.66 1.08 26.47
N ALA A 47 6.91 1.56 26.41
CA ALA A 47 7.24 2.85 25.82
C ALA A 47 6.84 2.95 24.34
N ILE A 48 7.06 1.89 23.54
CA ILE A 48 6.65 1.82 22.14
C ILE A 48 5.14 2.02 22.01
N LEU A 49 4.36 1.39 22.90
CA LEU A 49 2.90 1.42 22.88
C LEU A 49 2.31 2.73 23.43
N THR A 50 2.96 3.34 24.42
CA THR A 50 2.56 4.65 24.94
C THR A 50 2.91 5.79 23.99
N THR A 51 4.01 5.67 23.24
CA THR A 51 4.30 6.55 22.12
C THR A 51 3.28 6.30 21.00
N GLY A 52 2.95 5.04 20.72
CA GLY A 52 2.02 4.65 19.68
C GLY A 52 2.44 5.21 18.33
N ASN A 53 1.49 5.79 17.60
CA ASN A 53 1.73 6.57 16.38
C ASN A 53 1.92 8.08 16.64
N ARG A 54 2.20 8.50 17.89
CA ARG A 54 2.19 9.92 18.33
C ARG A 54 0.84 10.63 18.17
N HIS A 55 -0.21 9.90 17.84
CA HIS A 55 -1.54 10.43 17.59
C HIS A 55 -2.59 9.63 18.38
N ALA A 56 -3.71 9.28 17.74
CA ALA A 56 -4.86 8.65 18.38
C ALA A 56 -4.63 7.18 18.74
N SER A 57 -3.68 6.49 18.09
CA SER A 57 -3.43 5.06 18.29
C SER A 57 -2.28 4.87 19.27
N LYS A 58 -2.60 4.96 20.57
CA LYS A 58 -1.65 4.75 21.66
C LYS A 58 -2.32 4.24 22.92
N PHE A 59 -1.54 3.62 23.79
CA PHE A 59 -2.00 3.03 25.04
C PHE A 59 -1.78 3.98 26.22
N THR A 60 -2.63 3.88 27.25
CA THR A 60 -2.24 4.38 28.57
C THR A 60 -1.09 3.54 29.13
N ALA A 61 -0.35 4.07 30.10
CA ALA A 61 0.79 3.35 30.69
C ALA A 61 0.39 1.98 31.28
N ALA A 62 -0.80 1.87 31.87
CA ALA A 62 -1.30 0.62 32.44
C ALA A 62 -1.64 -0.41 31.35
N GLU A 63 -2.36 0.00 30.31
CA GLU A 63 -2.71 -0.88 29.19
C GLU A 63 -1.47 -1.31 28.40
N ALA A 64 -0.50 -0.41 28.21
CA ALA A 64 0.77 -0.73 27.56
C ALA A 64 1.57 -1.79 28.34
N ALA A 65 1.63 -1.66 29.67
CA ALA A 65 2.29 -2.64 30.52
C ALA A 65 1.58 -4.00 30.49
N ASP A 66 0.25 -4.01 30.55
CA ASP A 66 -0.56 -5.21 30.46
C ASP A 66 -0.42 -5.91 29.10
N PHE A 67 -0.52 -5.16 28.00
CA PHE A 67 -0.33 -5.70 26.64
C PHE A 67 1.07 -6.29 26.46
N ALA A 68 2.12 -5.53 26.81
CA ALA A 68 3.51 -5.98 26.70
C ALA A 68 3.81 -7.17 27.63
N SER A 69 3.00 -7.39 28.68
CA SER A 69 3.12 -8.59 29.51
C SER A 69 2.60 -9.84 28.80
N LYS A 70 1.58 -9.73 27.93
CA LYS A 70 0.88 -10.84 27.27
C LYS A 70 1.38 -11.17 25.86
N TRP A 71 1.92 -10.18 25.15
CA TRP A 71 2.28 -10.31 23.73
C TRP A 71 3.75 -10.04 23.49
N VAL A 72 4.28 -10.68 22.44
CA VAL A 72 5.58 -10.34 21.84
C VAL A 72 5.37 -10.02 20.37
N VAL A 73 6.22 -9.15 19.83
CA VAL A 73 6.36 -8.96 18.39
C VAL A 73 7.27 -10.07 17.86
N VAL A 74 6.75 -10.89 16.96
CA VAL A 74 7.55 -11.88 16.23
C VAL A 74 8.32 -11.18 15.12
N GLU A 75 7.65 -10.29 14.40
CA GLU A 75 8.24 -9.38 13.42
C GLU A 75 7.28 -8.22 13.17
N HIS A 76 7.82 -7.02 13.02
CA HIS A 76 7.11 -5.87 12.47
C HIS A 76 7.83 -5.41 11.21
N GLU A 77 7.05 -5.14 10.17
CA GLU A 77 7.47 -4.51 8.91
C GLU A 77 7.09 -3.03 8.95
N SER A 78 8.07 -2.14 8.92
CA SER A 78 7.80 -0.70 8.81
C SER A 78 7.23 -0.33 7.45
N ASN A 79 6.75 0.92 7.28
CA ASN A 79 6.18 1.38 6.01
C ASN A 79 7.17 1.13 4.86
N THR A 80 6.78 0.26 3.95
CA THR A 80 7.48 -0.02 2.69
C THR A 80 7.36 1.14 1.70
N THR A 81 8.00 1.06 0.54
CA THR A 81 7.87 2.09 -0.50
C THR A 81 6.46 2.25 -1.08
N THR A 82 5.54 1.32 -0.79
CA THR A 82 4.11 1.41 -1.16
C THR A 82 3.22 1.89 -0.02
N GLY A 83 3.77 2.07 1.19
CA GLY A 83 3.04 2.43 2.41
C GLY A 83 2.62 1.22 3.25
N PHE A 84 2.76 -0.01 2.73
CA PHE A 84 2.41 -1.22 3.50
C PHE A 84 3.22 -1.34 4.79
N SER A 85 2.55 -1.66 5.90
CA SER A 85 3.15 -2.03 7.18
C SER A 85 2.25 -3.02 7.94
N GLY A 86 2.88 -3.88 8.73
CA GLY A 86 2.16 -4.86 9.54
C GLY A 86 3.00 -5.43 10.67
N THR A 87 2.33 -6.06 11.64
CA THR A 87 2.98 -6.70 12.79
C THR A 87 2.42 -8.10 13.02
N LEU A 88 3.31 -9.09 13.09
CA LEU A 88 2.98 -10.43 13.57
C LEU A 88 3.22 -10.49 15.08
N PHE A 89 2.15 -10.64 15.84
CA PHE A 89 2.21 -10.83 17.29
C PHE A 89 2.09 -12.31 17.67
N LYS A 90 2.68 -12.65 18.81
CA LYS A 90 2.50 -13.95 19.45
C LYS A 90 2.12 -13.77 20.92
N ASN A 91 1.07 -14.45 21.34
CA ASN A 91 0.68 -14.50 22.74
C ASN A 91 1.69 -15.39 23.51
N LYS A 92 2.17 -14.92 24.65
CA LYS A 92 3.19 -15.61 25.44
C LYS A 92 2.68 -16.88 26.12
N ASP A 93 1.40 -16.91 26.49
CA ASP A 93 0.81 -18.02 27.23
C ASP A 93 0.23 -19.08 26.29
N THR A 94 -0.50 -18.64 25.27
CA THR A 94 -1.25 -19.54 24.37
C THR A 94 -0.50 -19.88 23.09
N ASN A 95 0.57 -19.16 22.76
CA ASN A 95 1.25 -19.20 21.46
C ASN A 95 0.34 -18.80 20.27
N GLU A 96 -0.82 -18.20 20.52
CA GLU A 96 -1.69 -17.65 19.46
C GLU A 96 -0.92 -16.64 18.62
N LEU A 97 -1.02 -16.78 17.29
CA LEU A 97 -0.47 -15.82 16.33
C LEU A 97 -1.57 -14.89 15.81
N VAL A 98 -1.28 -13.59 15.83
CA VAL A 98 -2.15 -12.58 15.22
C VAL A 98 -1.35 -11.68 14.29
N LEU A 99 -1.72 -11.66 13.01
CA LEU A 99 -1.20 -10.73 12.03
C LEU A 99 -2.08 -9.48 12.01
N SER A 100 -1.50 -8.32 12.30
CA SER A 100 -2.22 -7.04 12.37
C SER A 100 -1.67 -6.10 11.30
N ILE A 101 -2.53 -5.62 10.40
CA ILE A 101 -2.16 -4.75 9.28
C ILE A 101 -2.58 -3.31 9.57
N ARG A 102 -1.66 -2.37 9.38
CA ARG A 102 -1.87 -0.94 9.68
C ARG A 102 -2.89 -0.27 8.76
N SER A 103 -3.36 0.88 9.24
CA SER A 103 -4.25 1.78 8.51
C SER A 103 -3.52 2.84 7.69
N THR A 104 -4.27 3.66 6.95
CA THR A 104 -3.77 4.84 6.21
C THR A 104 -3.17 5.87 7.16
N GLU A 105 -1.95 6.31 6.88
CA GLU A 105 -1.30 7.38 7.64
C GLU A 105 -1.29 8.69 6.89
N PHE A 106 -2.33 9.50 7.05
CA PHE A 106 -2.38 10.81 6.39
C PHE A 106 -1.30 11.79 6.90
N ILE A 107 -0.90 11.67 8.18
CA ILE A 107 0.16 12.49 8.75
C ILE A 107 1.52 11.86 8.43
N ASP A 108 1.70 10.55 8.58
CA ASP A 108 3.03 9.97 8.36
C ASP A 108 3.33 9.65 6.88
N ASP A 109 2.31 9.58 6.00
CA ASP A 109 2.47 9.03 4.66
C ASP A 109 1.37 9.38 3.61
N ALA A 110 1.07 10.66 3.44
CA ALA A 110 -0.02 11.09 2.54
C ALA A 110 0.16 10.65 1.06
N ALA A 111 1.39 10.64 0.53
CA ALA A 111 1.62 10.32 -0.87
C ALA A 111 1.38 8.83 -1.18
N ARG A 112 1.88 7.90 -0.35
CA ARG A 112 1.74 6.45 -0.57
C ARG A 112 0.34 5.96 -0.17
N ASP A 113 -0.16 6.36 1.00
CA ASP A 113 -1.40 5.79 1.54
C ASP A 113 -2.67 6.48 1.01
N ASN A 114 -2.63 7.79 0.76
CA ASN A 114 -3.81 8.52 0.29
C ASN A 114 -3.82 8.71 -1.23
N GLU A 115 -2.87 9.47 -1.77
CA GLU A 115 -2.89 9.84 -3.19
C GLU A 115 -2.70 8.61 -4.08
N ALA A 116 -1.65 7.81 -3.84
CA ALA A 116 -1.45 6.59 -4.62
C ALA A 116 -2.50 5.52 -4.30
N THR A 117 -2.62 5.10 -3.04
CA THR A 117 -3.44 3.94 -2.69
C THR A 117 -4.94 4.25 -2.70
N ASN A 118 -5.43 5.18 -1.86
CA ASN A 118 -6.88 5.41 -1.76
C ASN A 118 -7.49 6.02 -3.02
N LYS A 119 -6.85 7.05 -3.59
CA LYS A 119 -7.43 7.85 -4.69
C LYS A 119 -7.17 7.26 -6.06
N LEU A 120 -5.95 6.81 -6.37
CA LEU A 120 -5.60 6.32 -7.71
C LEU A 120 -5.84 4.82 -7.88
N GLU A 121 -5.59 4.02 -6.84
CA GLU A 121 -5.72 2.57 -6.90
C GLU A 121 -7.09 2.09 -6.44
N ILE A 122 -7.45 2.25 -5.17
CA ILE A 122 -8.72 1.73 -4.64
C ILE A 122 -9.92 2.40 -5.32
N ALA A 123 -9.97 3.74 -5.37
CA ALA A 123 -11.12 4.42 -5.96
C ALA A 123 -11.25 4.23 -7.48
N GLY A 124 -10.14 3.96 -8.19
CA GLY A 124 -10.14 3.74 -9.64
C GLY A 124 -10.33 2.27 -10.05
N THR A 125 -9.73 1.35 -9.31
CA THR A 125 -9.57 -0.07 -9.70
C THR A 125 -10.19 -1.04 -8.69
N GLY A 126 -10.43 -0.58 -7.46
CA GLY A 126 -10.94 -1.39 -6.37
C GLY A 126 -9.89 -2.19 -5.60
N TRP A 127 -8.60 -2.05 -5.90
CA TRP A 127 -7.51 -2.81 -5.26
C TRP A 127 -6.29 -1.92 -4.97
N ALA A 128 -5.68 -2.10 -3.81
CA ALA A 128 -4.41 -1.45 -3.42
C ALA A 128 -3.20 -2.26 -3.92
N PHE A 129 -2.94 -2.27 -5.23
CA PHE A 129 -1.93 -3.11 -5.88
C PHE A 129 -0.57 -3.11 -5.18
N GLY A 130 -0.01 -1.94 -4.87
CA GLY A 130 1.30 -1.83 -4.23
C GLY A 130 1.33 -2.48 -2.85
N GLN A 131 0.41 -2.06 -1.99
CA GLN A 131 0.40 -2.57 -0.62
C GLN A 131 -0.01 -4.05 -0.54
N LEU A 132 -0.84 -4.53 -1.47
CA LEU A 132 -1.20 -5.95 -1.57
C LEU A 132 -0.02 -6.82 -2.04
N ASP A 133 0.78 -6.37 -2.99
CA ASP A 133 2.02 -7.06 -3.42
C ASP A 133 3.02 -7.16 -2.25
N ASP A 134 3.29 -6.04 -1.57
CA ASP A 134 4.20 -6.01 -0.42
C ASP A 134 3.68 -6.88 0.75
N MET A 135 2.38 -6.81 1.05
CA MET A 135 1.73 -7.68 2.03
C MET A 135 1.88 -9.16 1.67
N LYS A 136 1.60 -9.54 0.42
CA LYS A 136 1.68 -10.93 -0.06
C LYS A 136 3.10 -11.48 0.11
N ARG A 137 4.10 -10.72 -0.30
CA ARG A 137 5.52 -11.09 -0.20
C ARG A 137 6.00 -11.22 1.24
N TRP A 138 5.57 -10.28 2.09
CA TRP A 138 5.91 -10.36 3.49
C TRP A 138 5.26 -11.58 4.16
N TYR A 139 3.98 -11.84 3.87
CA TYR A 139 3.30 -13.05 4.34
C TYR A 139 4.01 -14.33 3.90
N ASP A 140 4.37 -14.44 2.61
CA ASP A 140 5.11 -15.59 2.07
C ASP A 140 6.47 -15.77 2.77
N THR A 141 7.15 -14.67 3.11
CA THR A 141 8.41 -14.69 3.89
C THR A 141 8.19 -15.16 5.33
N LEU A 142 7.13 -14.72 5.99
CA LEU A 142 6.76 -15.18 7.33
C LEU A 142 6.42 -16.67 7.35
N LYS A 143 5.72 -17.18 6.32
CA LYS A 143 5.40 -18.60 6.16
C LYS A 143 6.65 -19.43 5.89
N SER A 144 7.43 -19.07 4.87
CA SER A 144 8.62 -19.83 4.47
C SER A 144 9.72 -19.85 5.53
N SER A 145 9.83 -18.80 6.35
CA SER A 145 10.73 -18.77 7.51
C SER A 145 10.22 -19.54 8.74
N GLY A 146 9.00 -20.10 8.69
CA GLY A 146 8.38 -20.84 9.79
C GLY A 146 7.85 -19.96 10.92
N LYS A 147 7.80 -18.63 10.75
CA LYS A 147 7.20 -17.71 11.74
C LYS A 147 5.68 -17.86 11.83
N ILE A 148 5.04 -18.25 10.72
CA ILE A 148 3.64 -18.65 10.69
C ILE A 148 3.59 -20.17 10.49
N SER A 149 3.40 -20.92 11.58
CA SER A 149 3.44 -22.39 11.58
C SER A 149 2.13 -23.05 12.06
N GLY A 150 1.09 -22.27 12.32
CA GLY A 150 -0.17 -22.74 12.89
C GLY A 150 -1.34 -21.81 12.58
N PRO A 151 -2.50 -22.01 13.25
CA PRO A 151 -3.69 -21.18 13.06
C PRO A 151 -3.37 -19.69 13.18
N LEU A 152 -3.74 -18.92 12.15
CA LEU A 152 -3.52 -17.49 12.10
C LEU A 152 -4.83 -16.73 12.23
N THR A 153 -4.89 -15.78 13.17
CA THR A 153 -5.91 -14.73 13.14
C THR A 153 -5.33 -13.49 12.47
N VAL A 154 -6.14 -12.80 11.69
CA VAL A 154 -5.74 -11.57 11.00
C VAL A 154 -6.67 -10.43 11.42
N THR A 155 -6.12 -9.24 11.68
CA THR A 155 -6.88 -8.04 12.03
C THR A 155 -6.41 -6.82 11.23
N GLY A 156 -7.35 -5.91 10.92
CA GLY A 156 -7.05 -4.69 10.18
C GLY A 156 -8.07 -3.58 10.44
N TYR A 157 -7.61 -2.33 10.49
CA TYR A 157 -8.45 -1.13 10.58
C TYR A 157 -8.37 -0.30 9.29
N SER A 158 -9.50 0.23 8.82
CA SER A 158 -9.57 1.11 7.64
C SER A 158 -8.95 0.46 6.38
N LEU A 159 -7.86 1.02 5.82
CA LEU A 159 -7.09 0.41 4.73
C LEU A 159 -6.58 -1.00 5.09
N GLY A 160 -6.14 -1.23 6.34
CA GLY A 160 -5.75 -2.57 6.79
C GLY A 160 -6.89 -3.60 6.66
N GLY A 161 -8.15 -3.17 6.79
CA GLY A 161 -9.30 -4.04 6.55
C GLY A 161 -9.45 -4.50 5.08
N HIS A 162 -9.03 -3.67 4.12
CA HIS A 162 -8.98 -4.04 2.70
C HIS A 162 -7.94 -5.15 2.48
N LEU A 163 -6.74 -4.93 3.01
CA LEU A 163 -5.60 -5.81 2.85
C LEU A 163 -5.85 -7.18 3.50
N THR A 164 -6.36 -7.20 4.73
CA THR A 164 -6.69 -8.45 5.43
C THR A 164 -7.80 -9.25 4.76
N THR A 165 -8.79 -8.57 4.15
CA THR A 165 -9.82 -9.24 3.34
C THR A 165 -9.22 -9.89 2.10
N ALA A 166 -8.33 -9.19 1.40
CA ALA A 166 -7.61 -9.74 0.25
C ALA A 166 -6.67 -10.89 0.65
N LEU A 167 -6.01 -10.80 1.81
CA LEU A 167 -5.15 -11.86 2.34
C LEU A 167 -5.94 -13.15 2.60
N ASP A 168 -7.13 -13.05 3.21
CA ASP A 168 -8.01 -14.19 3.43
C ASP A 168 -8.45 -14.84 2.12
N MET A 169 -8.75 -14.03 1.08
CA MET A 169 -9.06 -14.56 -0.25
C MET A 169 -7.91 -15.38 -0.85
N MET A 170 -6.65 -14.98 -0.63
CA MET A 170 -5.47 -15.67 -1.16
C MET A 170 -5.01 -16.87 -0.32
N TYR A 171 -5.19 -16.81 1.00
CA TYR A 171 -4.60 -17.76 1.96
C TYR A 171 -5.64 -18.37 2.93
N ASN A 172 -6.88 -18.56 2.47
CA ASN A 172 -8.00 -19.03 3.31
C ASN A 172 -7.75 -20.35 4.06
N SER A 173 -6.84 -21.20 3.58
CA SER A 173 -6.50 -22.46 4.25
C SER A 173 -5.64 -22.26 5.50
N ASP A 174 -4.94 -21.12 5.58
CA ASP A 174 -4.05 -20.78 6.69
C ASP A 174 -4.72 -19.85 7.71
N ILE A 175 -5.72 -19.08 7.28
CA ILE A 175 -6.38 -18.06 8.08
C ILE A 175 -7.61 -18.65 8.77
N SER A 176 -7.58 -18.67 10.09
CA SER A 176 -8.66 -19.21 10.91
C SER A 176 -9.75 -18.18 11.20
N ARG A 177 -9.40 -16.89 11.16
CA ARG A 177 -10.29 -15.78 11.49
C ARG A 177 -9.76 -14.45 10.95
N VAL A 178 -10.67 -13.62 10.45
CA VAL A 178 -10.42 -12.21 10.11
C VAL A 178 -11.31 -11.32 10.97
N ILE A 179 -10.73 -10.29 11.60
CA ILE A 179 -11.46 -9.29 12.38
C ILE A 179 -11.12 -7.90 11.85
N ASN A 180 -12.08 -7.26 11.20
CA ASN A 180 -11.88 -5.94 10.59
C ASN A 180 -12.65 -4.86 11.33
N PHE A 181 -12.01 -3.71 11.49
CA PHE A 181 -12.60 -2.51 12.07
C PHE A 181 -12.70 -1.45 10.96
N ASN A 182 -13.93 -1.07 10.58
CA ASN A 182 -14.18 -0.04 9.57
C ASN A 182 -13.38 -0.25 8.25
N GLY A 183 -13.18 -1.51 7.87
CA GLY A 183 -12.35 -1.86 6.72
C GLY A 183 -12.90 -1.31 5.40
N ALA A 184 -12.03 -0.78 4.55
CA ALA A 184 -12.38 -0.56 3.15
C ALA A 184 -12.67 -1.91 2.50
N GLY A 185 -13.76 -2.00 1.72
CA GLY A 185 -14.10 -3.22 0.98
C GLY A 185 -13.10 -3.50 -0.14
N VAL A 186 -13.21 -4.66 -0.78
CA VAL A 186 -12.43 -5.02 -1.98
C VAL A 186 -13.22 -4.80 -3.26
N GLY A 187 -12.50 -4.66 -4.38
CA GLY A 187 -13.06 -4.51 -5.72
C GLY A 187 -13.53 -5.81 -6.35
N ILE A 188 -13.90 -5.71 -7.63
CA ILE A 188 -14.17 -6.86 -8.49
C ILE A 188 -12.95 -7.20 -9.35
N ILE A 189 -12.87 -8.46 -9.77
CA ILE A 189 -11.97 -8.96 -10.81
C ILE A 189 -12.84 -9.71 -11.83
N GLY A 190 -12.61 -9.48 -13.13
CA GLY A 190 -13.35 -10.15 -14.19
C GLY A 190 -14.88 -9.93 -14.11
N ASP A 191 -15.63 -11.01 -13.93
CA ASP A 191 -17.10 -10.99 -13.82
C ASP A 191 -17.61 -10.53 -12.44
N GLY A 192 -16.71 -10.30 -11.48
CA GLY A 192 -17.03 -9.87 -10.13
C GLY A 192 -17.61 -10.96 -9.22
N SER A 193 -17.60 -12.22 -9.66
CA SER A 193 -17.93 -13.33 -8.78
C SER A 193 -16.81 -13.55 -7.75
N LEU A 194 -17.18 -13.98 -6.53
CA LEU A 194 -16.19 -14.32 -5.50
C LEU A 194 -15.22 -15.41 -5.96
N SER A 195 -15.72 -16.38 -6.75
CA SER A 195 -14.90 -17.45 -7.31
C SER A 195 -13.82 -16.89 -8.24
N THR A 196 -14.18 -16.01 -9.18
CA THR A 196 -13.23 -15.37 -10.09
C THR A 196 -12.22 -14.54 -9.31
N THR A 197 -12.67 -13.75 -8.34
CA THR A 197 -11.79 -12.93 -7.50
C THR A 197 -10.76 -13.78 -6.76
N VAL A 198 -11.20 -14.81 -6.02
CA VAL A 198 -10.30 -15.70 -5.26
C VAL A 198 -9.30 -16.40 -6.18
N GLN A 199 -9.74 -16.86 -7.34
CA GLN A 199 -8.87 -17.56 -8.29
C GLN A 199 -7.84 -16.63 -8.96
N SER A 200 -8.23 -15.39 -9.25
CA SER A 200 -7.44 -14.47 -10.08
C SER A 200 -6.52 -13.56 -9.26
N LEU A 201 -6.90 -13.25 -8.02
CA LEU A 201 -6.19 -12.28 -7.18
C LEU A 201 -4.69 -12.60 -7.00
N PRO A 202 -4.25 -13.84 -6.67
CA PRO A 202 -2.82 -14.12 -6.57
C PRO A 202 -2.06 -13.85 -7.86
N SER A 203 -2.59 -14.32 -9.00
CA SER A 203 -1.95 -14.13 -10.31
C SER A 203 -1.96 -12.67 -10.76
N MET A 204 -3.00 -11.91 -10.41
CA MET A 204 -3.07 -10.48 -10.66
C MET A 204 -1.95 -9.73 -9.93
N LEU A 205 -1.69 -10.07 -8.67
CA LEU A 205 -0.60 -9.46 -7.90
C LEU A 205 0.78 -9.90 -8.43
N ASP A 206 0.95 -11.17 -8.80
CA ASP A 206 2.19 -11.64 -9.41
C ASP A 206 2.45 -10.96 -10.78
N ARG A 207 1.39 -10.70 -11.56
CA ARG A 207 1.45 -9.95 -12.82
C ARG A 207 1.84 -8.48 -12.57
N PHE A 208 1.16 -7.80 -11.65
CA PHE A 208 1.51 -6.44 -11.26
C PHE A 208 2.96 -6.34 -10.84
N HIS A 209 3.41 -7.26 -9.99
CA HIS A 209 4.79 -7.30 -9.54
C HIS A 209 5.78 -7.44 -10.71
N GLY A 210 5.58 -8.44 -11.58
CA GLY A 210 6.48 -8.65 -12.73
C GLY A 210 6.52 -7.45 -13.67
N LEU A 211 5.40 -6.74 -13.83
CA LEU A 211 5.34 -5.52 -14.64
C LEU A 211 6.04 -4.33 -14.01
N ARG A 212 6.26 -4.28 -12.69
CA ARG A 212 7.07 -3.23 -12.07
C ARG A 212 8.53 -3.30 -12.56
N ASP A 213 9.02 -4.50 -12.87
CA ASP A 213 10.38 -4.74 -13.35
C ASP A 213 10.48 -4.72 -14.89
N ASP A 214 9.37 -4.94 -15.61
CA ASP A 214 9.33 -5.03 -17.08
C ASP A 214 8.13 -4.28 -17.69
N ALA A 215 7.87 -3.06 -17.21
CA ALA A 215 6.75 -2.24 -17.68
C ALA A 215 6.81 -1.96 -19.18
N ARG A 216 8.00 -1.91 -19.77
CA ARG A 216 8.19 -1.70 -21.21
C ARG A 216 7.52 -2.80 -22.06
N SER A 217 7.40 -4.02 -21.52
CA SER A 217 6.85 -5.17 -22.25
C SER A 217 5.38 -5.02 -22.63
N VAL A 218 4.61 -4.17 -21.94
CA VAL A 218 3.19 -3.98 -22.25
C VAL A 218 2.95 -3.09 -23.47
N LEU A 219 3.98 -2.37 -23.94
CA LEU A 219 3.90 -1.46 -25.07
C LEU A 219 3.94 -2.23 -26.39
N GLN A 220 2.96 -1.97 -27.25
CA GLN A 220 2.74 -2.74 -28.48
C GLN A 220 3.47 -2.13 -29.68
N SER A 221 3.53 -0.80 -29.77
CA SER A 221 4.08 -0.04 -30.87
C SER A 221 5.57 0.31 -30.69
N ALA A 222 6.29 0.48 -31.80
CA ALA A 222 7.67 0.97 -31.76
C ALA A 222 7.76 2.42 -31.24
N ALA A 223 6.76 3.24 -31.54
CA ALA A 223 6.67 4.62 -31.08
C ALA A 223 6.47 4.69 -29.56
N GLY A 224 5.58 3.88 -28.99
CA GLY A 224 5.36 3.79 -27.54
C GLY A 224 6.62 3.36 -26.80
N ARG A 225 7.28 2.29 -27.27
CA ARG A 225 8.57 1.84 -26.71
C ARG A 225 9.64 2.93 -26.75
N SER A 226 9.72 3.69 -27.84
CA SER A 226 10.69 4.78 -27.97
C SER A 226 10.37 5.96 -27.05
N ALA A 227 9.09 6.31 -26.90
CA ALA A 227 8.64 7.36 -25.98
C ALA A 227 8.92 6.98 -24.52
N TYR A 228 8.63 5.74 -24.13
CA TYR A 228 8.98 5.19 -22.83
C TYR A 228 10.49 5.32 -22.55
N ASP A 229 11.34 4.86 -23.47
CA ASP A 229 12.79 4.92 -23.32
C ASP A 229 13.27 6.38 -23.15
N ALA A 230 12.67 7.33 -23.89
CA ALA A 230 12.96 8.76 -23.78
C ALA A 230 12.53 9.35 -22.43
N VAL A 231 11.35 8.99 -21.92
CA VAL A 231 10.86 9.42 -20.60
C VAL A 231 11.79 8.90 -19.50
N LYS A 232 12.18 7.61 -19.55
CA LYS A 232 13.10 7.00 -18.57
C LYS A 232 14.47 7.69 -18.58
N ALA A 233 15.01 8.01 -19.75
CA ALA A 233 16.25 8.77 -19.88
C ALA A 233 16.12 10.18 -19.27
N ALA A 234 15.00 10.88 -19.53
CA ALA A 234 14.75 12.20 -18.98
C ALA A 234 14.60 12.18 -17.45
N LEU A 235 13.87 11.21 -16.89
CA LEU A 235 13.73 11.00 -15.44
C LEU A 235 15.09 10.83 -14.75
N THR A 236 16.01 10.10 -15.37
CA THR A 236 17.37 9.90 -14.82
C THR A 236 18.11 11.22 -14.64
N THR A 237 17.97 12.16 -15.59
CA THR A 237 18.60 13.49 -15.49
C THR A 237 17.94 14.40 -14.44
N LYS A 238 16.73 14.04 -13.99
CA LYS A 238 15.94 14.75 -12.96
C LYS A 238 16.00 14.10 -11.58
N GLY A 239 16.90 13.12 -11.37
CA GLY A 239 17.00 12.41 -10.09
C GLY A 239 15.80 11.50 -9.80
N GLY A 240 15.04 11.09 -10.83
CA GLY A 240 13.93 10.15 -10.70
C GLY A 240 12.57 10.77 -10.42
N VAL A 241 12.48 12.08 -10.15
CA VAL A 241 11.21 12.74 -9.82
C VAL A 241 10.44 13.14 -11.09
N PRO A 242 9.19 12.69 -11.27
CA PRO A 242 8.40 13.01 -12.46
C PRO A 242 7.85 14.44 -12.41
N ASP A 243 7.86 15.14 -13.55
CA ASP A 243 7.25 16.46 -13.70
C ASP A 243 6.60 16.65 -15.09
N SER A 244 5.91 17.78 -15.27
CA SER A 244 5.15 18.06 -16.49
C SER A 244 6.00 18.22 -17.76
N SER A 245 7.33 18.38 -17.66
CA SER A 245 8.17 18.42 -18.87
C SER A 245 8.20 17.07 -19.59
N LEU A 246 7.89 15.98 -18.88
CA LEU A 246 7.90 14.62 -19.43
C LEU A 246 6.80 14.38 -20.47
N TYR A 247 5.69 15.13 -20.41
CA TYR A 247 4.61 14.99 -21.39
C TYR A 247 5.10 15.18 -22.82
N SER A 248 6.09 16.05 -23.04
CA SER A 248 6.64 16.31 -24.39
C SER A 248 7.16 15.06 -25.10
N PHE A 249 7.68 14.07 -24.36
CA PHE A 249 8.18 12.82 -24.94
C PHE A 249 7.05 11.88 -25.39
N VAL A 250 5.91 11.92 -24.71
CA VAL A 250 4.72 11.12 -25.06
C VAL A 250 3.90 11.82 -26.14
N GLU A 251 3.77 13.14 -26.07
CA GLU A 251 3.13 13.98 -27.09
C GLU A 251 3.81 13.83 -28.46
N GLY A 252 5.11 13.56 -28.49
CA GLY A 252 5.86 13.25 -29.71
C GLY A 252 5.38 11.99 -30.46
N MET A 253 4.55 11.14 -29.83
CA MET A 253 3.91 9.99 -30.50
C MET A 253 2.75 10.41 -31.41
N LYS A 254 2.18 11.60 -31.21
CA LYS A 254 1.04 12.07 -32.00
C LYS A 254 1.47 12.35 -33.45
N PRO A 255 0.58 12.14 -34.43
CA PRO A 255 0.87 12.47 -35.82
C PRO A 255 1.10 13.98 -35.96
N VAL A 256 2.01 14.36 -36.88
CA VAL A 256 2.32 15.77 -37.15
C VAL A 256 1.11 16.50 -37.75
N SER A 257 0.29 15.79 -38.53
CA SER A 257 -0.94 16.31 -39.12
C SER A 257 -2.16 15.85 -38.33
N PRO A 258 -3.08 16.75 -37.91
CA PRO A 258 -4.35 16.37 -37.29
C PRO A 258 -5.28 15.53 -38.18
N ALA A 259 -5.01 15.47 -39.49
CA ALA A 259 -5.75 14.64 -40.43
C ALA A 259 -5.31 13.17 -40.43
N ASP A 260 -4.13 12.87 -39.88
CA ASP A 260 -3.62 11.51 -39.76
C ASP A 260 -4.09 10.89 -38.45
N THR A 261 -4.60 9.67 -38.51
CA THR A 261 -5.00 8.91 -37.32
C THR A 261 -3.86 8.03 -36.83
N MET A 262 -3.65 8.00 -35.51
CA MET A 262 -2.78 7.00 -34.89
C MET A 262 -3.34 5.60 -35.16
N ASN A 263 -2.45 4.63 -35.41
CA ASN A 263 -2.89 3.23 -35.39
C ASN A 263 -3.30 2.86 -33.95
N ALA A 264 -4.12 1.80 -33.81
CA ALA A 264 -4.71 1.42 -32.53
C ALA A 264 -3.66 1.15 -31.44
N ASP A 265 -2.59 0.42 -31.78
CA ASP A 265 -1.51 0.08 -30.84
C ASP A 265 -0.78 1.33 -30.33
N THR A 266 -0.44 2.27 -31.22
CA THR A 266 0.20 3.54 -30.83
C THR A 266 -0.75 4.41 -30.01
N GLN A 267 -2.05 4.41 -30.34
CA GLN A 267 -3.07 5.13 -29.56
C GLN A 267 -3.18 4.56 -28.14
N ALA A 268 -3.20 3.24 -28.00
CA ALA A 268 -3.26 2.55 -26.71
C ALA A 268 -2.00 2.81 -25.87
N ASP A 269 -0.81 2.69 -26.47
CA ASP A 269 0.46 2.99 -25.82
C ASP A 269 0.54 4.46 -25.37
N TYR A 270 0.08 5.39 -26.20
CA TYR A 270 0.03 6.81 -25.88
C TYR A 270 -0.85 7.06 -24.65
N THR A 271 -2.06 6.50 -24.62
CA THR A 271 -2.97 6.64 -23.48
C THR A 271 -2.36 6.04 -22.22
N LEU A 272 -1.79 4.84 -22.28
CA LEU A 272 -1.15 4.20 -21.13
C LEU A 272 0.00 5.04 -20.57
N LEU A 273 0.92 5.50 -21.43
CA LEU A 273 2.07 6.31 -21.00
C LEU A 273 1.64 7.66 -20.45
N HIS A 274 0.67 8.31 -21.09
CA HIS A 274 0.15 9.60 -20.66
C HIS A 274 -0.53 9.48 -19.29
N ASP A 275 -1.42 8.49 -19.11
CA ASP A 275 -2.13 8.29 -17.84
C ASP A 275 -1.18 7.84 -16.72
N ALA A 276 -0.19 7.01 -17.04
CA ALA A 276 0.84 6.61 -16.08
C ALA A 276 1.70 7.82 -15.63
N LEU A 277 2.08 8.70 -16.56
CA LEU A 277 2.78 9.95 -16.23
C LEU A 277 1.91 10.88 -15.39
N ASP A 278 0.64 11.04 -15.74
CA ASP A 278 -0.28 11.90 -14.98
C ASP A 278 -0.40 11.44 -13.53
N ARG A 279 -0.57 10.13 -13.32
CA ARG A 279 -0.60 9.50 -11.99
C ARG A 279 0.71 9.71 -11.24
N ALA A 280 1.85 9.43 -11.86
CA ALA A 280 3.17 9.58 -11.25
C ALA A 280 3.46 11.03 -10.82
N ILE A 281 3.14 11.99 -11.70
CA ILE A 281 3.29 13.43 -11.42
C ILE A 281 2.33 13.87 -10.29
N SER A 282 1.11 13.34 -10.25
CA SER A 282 0.16 13.63 -9.17
C SER A 282 0.69 13.19 -7.80
N VAL A 283 1.26 11.98 -7.73
CA VAL A 283 1.88 11.46 -6.50
C VAL A 283 3.08 12.30 -6.09
N ALA A 284 3.98 12.63 -7.02
CA ALA A 284 5.16 13.45 -6.71
C ALA A 284 4.77 14.86 -6.22
N LYS A 285 3.77 15.48 -6.84
CA LYS A 285 3.21 16.76 -6.38
C LYS A 285 2.62 16.65 -4.98
N GLU A 286 1.97 15.54 -4.63
CA GLU A 286 1.47 15.33 -3.28
C GLU A 286 2.61 15.14 -2.27
N GLY A 287 3.67 14.41 -2.64
CA GLY A 287 4.89 14.27 -1.84
C GLY A 287 5.53 15.62 -1.48
N ASP A 288 5.48 16.58 -2.40
CA ASP A 288 5.93 17.95 -2.16
C ASP A 288 4.93 18.80 -1.37
N ARG A 289 3.63 18.65 -1.67
CA ARG A 289 2.55 19.48 -1.13
C ARG A 289 2.22 19.11 0.31
N ALA A 290 2.03 17.83 0.61
CA ALA A 290 1.53 17.38 1.91
C ALA A 290 2.37 17.88 3.09
N PRO A 291 3.72 17.84 3.07
CA PRO A 291 4.55 18.35 4.18
C PRO A 291 4.45 19.86 4.41
N SER A 292 3.87 20.62 3.46
CA SER A 292 3.60 22.06 3.63
C SER A 292 2.29 22.36 4.37
N LEU A 293 1.42 21.35 4.53
CA LEU A 293 0.13 21.49 5.18
C LEU A 293 0.27 21.31 6.70
N SER A 294 -0.54 22.05 7.45
CA SER A 294 -0.69 21.80 8.89
C SER A 294 -1.77 20.74 9.13
N ALA A 295 -1.43 19.71 9.89
CA ALA A 295 -2.35 18.69 10.41
C ALA A 295 -2.69 18.94 11.90
N GLY A 296 -2.63 20.20 12.35
CA GLY A 296 -2.88 20.59 13.74
C GLY A 296 -1.61 20.71 14.57
N LEU A 297 -1.73 20.53 15.89
CA LEU A 297 -0.61 20.60 16.84
C LEU A 297 -0.22 19.19 17.30
N THR A 298 1.09 18.92 17.43
CA THR A 298 1.60 17.77 18.16
C THR A 298 1.31 17.93 19.67
N GLU A 299 1.51 16.88 20.45
CA GLU A 299 1.39 16.95 21.91
C GLU A 299 2.37 17.96 22.54
N GLU A 300 3.49 18.23 21.86
CA GLU A 300 4.47 19.26 22.24
C GLU A 300 4.11 20.67 21.74
N GLY A 301 2.96 20.86 21.10
CA GLY A 301 2.46 22.17 20.65
C GLY A 301 3.12 22.69 19.35
N ALA A 302 3.85 21.86 18.62
CA ALA A 302 4.41 22.20 17.32
C ALA A 302 3.40 21.89 16.20
N PRO A 303 3.41 22.57 15.04
CA PRO A 303 2.62 22.14 13.89
C PRO A 303 2.98 20.69 13.52
N ALA A 304 2.02 19.77 13.58
CA ALA A 304 2.17 18.44 13.02
C ALA A 304 1.96 18.56 11.51
N ASN A 305 3.04 18.62 10.73
CA ASN A 305 2.91 18.54 9.28
C ASN A 305 3.05 17.09 8.85
N PRO A 306 2.45 16.69 7.72
CA PRO A 306 2.73 15.40 7.16
C PRO A 306 4.23 15.18 6.93
N ALA A 307 4.71 13.94 7.11
CA ALA A 307 6.11 13.63 6.95
C ALA A 307 6.58 13.90 5.51
N ARG A 308 7.79 14.47 5.37
CA ARG A 308 8.45 14.60 4.07
C ARG A 308 9.15 13.28 3.76
N ILE A 309 8.45 12.40 3.06
CA ILE A 309 9.02 11.15 2.54
C ILE A 309 9.91 11.49 1.33
N PRO A 310 11.16 11.00 1.27
CA PRO A 310 11.99 11.16 0.09
C PRO A 310 11.33 10.54 -1.16
N HIS A 311 11.38 11.24 -2.30
CA HIS A 311 10.79 10.76 -3.56
C HIS A 311 11.22 9.34 -3.96
N GLN A 312 12.50 9.00 -3.73
CA GLN A 312 13.04 7.67 -4.01
C GLN A 312 12.37 6.53 -3.20
N ASP A 313 11.73 6.88 -2.08
CA ASP A 313 11.05 5.95 -1.17
C ASP A 313 9.55 5.87 -1.44
N ILE A 314 9.05 6.52 -2.52
CA ILE A 314 7.65 6.50 -2.95
C ILE A 314 7.56 5.73 -4.28
N ALA A 315 7.25 4.43 -4.21
CA ALA A 315 7.20 3.57 -5.41
C ALA A 315 6.23 4.08 -6.48
N ALA A 316 5.12 4.68 -6.06
CA ALA A 316 4.08 5.20 -6.94
C ALA A 316 4.48 6.45 -7.75
N GLU A 317 5.64 7.07 -7.48
CA GLU A 317 6.18 8.10 -8.37
C GLU A 317 6.84 7.51 -9.63
N GLN A 318 7.09 6.21 -9.65
CA GLN A 318 7.76 5.57 -10.78
C GLN A 318 6.78 5.34 -11.94
N LEU A 319 7.21 5.67 -13.17
CA LEU A 319 6.45 5.40 -14.39
C LEU A 319 6.08 3.91 -14.49
N ASP A 320 7.04 3.02 -14.21
CA ASP A 320 6.88 1.57 -14.34
C ASP A 320 5.80 1.05 -13.37
N TYR A 321 5.76 1.58 -12.16
CA TYR A 321 4.72 1.27 -11.17
C TYR A 321 3.33 1.65 -11.69
N GLN A 322 3.16 2.86 -12.22
CA GLN A 322 1.86 3.34 -12.69
C GLN A 322 1.41 2.59 -13.96
N MET A 323 2.34 2.29 -14.87
CA MET A 323 2.05 1.42 -16.01
C MET A 323 1.64 0.02 -15.58
N ALA A 324 2.34 -0.57 -14.60
CA ALA A 324 2.01 -1.89 -14.07
C ALA A 324 0.61 -1.92 -13.46
N ALA A 325 0.24 -0.91 -12.66
CA ALA A 325 -1.10 -0.81 -12.05
C ALA A 325 -2.20 -0.69 -13.12
N LEU A 326 -2.02 0.20 -14.11
CA LEU A 326 -2.99 0.43 -15.18
C LEU A 326 -3.14 -0.80 -16.09
N ALA A 327 -2.02 -1.39 -16.53
CA ALA A 327 -2.02 -2.56 -17.39
C ALA A 327 -2.63 -3.77 -16.68
N THR A 328 -2.28 -4.00 -15.42
CA THR A 328 -2.86 -5.10 -14.62
C THR A 328 -4.35 -4.89 -14.42
N SER A 329 -4.78 -3.67 -14.06
CA SER A 329 -6.20 -3.33 -13.93
C SER A 329 -6.98 -3.60 -15.22
N ALA A 330 -6.40 -3.28 -16.38
CA ALA A 330 -7.03 -3.51 -17.67
C ALA A 330 -7.11 -5.01 -18.01
N GLU A 331 -6.01 -5.74 -17.82
CA GLU A 331 -5.88 -7.19 -18.10
C GLU A 331 -6.84 -8.02 -17.25
N TYR A 332 -7.00 -7.67 -15.96
CA TYR A 332 -7.85 -8.38 -15.01
C TYR A 332 -9.27 -7.78 -14.87
N HIS A 333 -9.56 -6.73 -15.65
CA HIS A 333 -10.86 -6.05 -15.66
C HIS A 333 -11.33 -5.59 -14.26
N THR A 334 -10.40 -5.05 -13.47
CA THR A 334 -10.69 -4.67 -12.08
C THR A 334 -11.53 -3.40 -12.00
N LYS A 335 -12.47 -3.33 -11.04
CA LYS A 335 -13.26 -2.13 -10.76
C LYS A 335 -13.60 -2.02 -9.27
N PRO A 336 -13.80 -0.81 -8.73
CA PRO A 336 -14.34 -0.63 -7.39
C PRO A 336 -15.81 -1.05 -7.33
N LEU A 337 -16.23 -1.61 -6.18
CA LEU A 337 -17.61 -2.05 -5.95
C LEU A 337 -18.61 -0.85 -5.94
N SER A 338 -18.14 0.34 -5.61
CA SER A 338 -18.95 1.58 -5.54
C SER A 338 -19.44 2.06 -6.91
N LEU A 339 -18.78 1.66 -8.00
CA LEU A 339 -19.18 2.01 -9.37
C LEU A 339 -20.23 1.06 -9.97
N LEU A 340 -20.74 0.09 -9.20
CA LEU A 340 -21.80 -0.84 -9.63
C LEU A 340 -23.23 -0.27 -9.46
N ARG A 341 -23.40 1.04 -9.27
CA ARG A 341 -24.72 1.69 -9.31
C ARG A 341 -24.92 2.46 -10.60
N SER A 342 -25.60 1.84 -11.55
CA SER A 342 -26.70 2.38 -12.38
C SER A 342 -26.96 1.42 -13.56
N ASN A 343 -27.81 0.42 -13.35
CA ASN A 343 -28.67 -0.15 -14.39
C ASN A 343 -30.08 -0.20 -13.82
#